data_AF-A0A9D8DP62-F1
#
_entry.id   AF-A0A9D8DP62-F1
#
_cell.length_a   1.000
_cell.length_b   1.000
_cell.length_c   1.000
_cell.angle_alpha   90.00
_cell.angle_beta   90.00
_cell.angle_gamma   90.00
#
_symmetry.space_group_name_H-M   'P 1'
#
loop_
_entity.id
_entity.type
_entity.pdbx_description
1 polymer ?
#
loop_
_entity_poly.entity_id
_entity_poly.type
_entity_poly.pdbx_seq_one_letter_code
_entity_poly.pdbx_strand_id
1 'polypeptide(L)'
;MIRRIAAALLAVVSSMFLTATPSGATGSCLYVVFNTVVGHVTAFPVPSGAPGTFPVGASPLAMAFSPDGTTGYVTNFADGTVSVVSIATAEILATITVGNGPVGIVVLPNGTRVYVANNVDGTLSVIDTSTNTVVATIPVGSSPAGVVVSPNGARVYVANNVDGTLSVIDT
;
A
#
# COMPACT_ATOMS: atom_id res chain seq x y z
N MET A 1 53.24 -13.54 13.57
CA MET A 1 52.69 -13.94 12.26
C MET A 1 51.63 -12.89 11.89
N ILE A 2 51.84 -12.19 10.78
CA ILE A 2 50.93 -11.32 9.99
C ILE A 2 50.36 -10.05 10.67
N ARG A 3 50.80 -8.91 10.11
CA ARG A 3 50.23 -7.54 10.21
C ARG A 3 49.05 -7.37 9.23
N ARG A 4 48.32 -6.23 9.32
CA ARG A 4 47.51 -5.49 8.29
C ARG A 4 45.98 -5.62 8.47
N ILE A 5 45.11 -4.64 8.20
CA ILE A 5 45.14 -3.28 7.61
C ILE A 5 43.79 -2.61 7.98
N ALA A 6 43.76 -1.28 8.13
CA ALA A 6 42.52 -0.50 8.14
C ALA A 6 41.89 -0.49 6.74
N ALA A 7 40.58 -0.77 6.62
CA ALA A 7 39.83 -0.53 5.39
C ALA A 7 38.56 0.27 5.73
N ALA A 8 38.64 1.58 5.54
CA ALA A 8 37.46 2.35 5.17
C ALA A 8 37.01 1.83 3.80
N LEU A 9 35.78 1.33 3.72
CA LEU A 9 35.15 1.01 2.45
C LEU A 9 33.73 1.57 2.46
N LEU A 10 33.58 2.68 1.75
CA LEU A 10 32.33 3.14 1.16
C LEU A 10 31.75 1.98 0.34
N ALA A 11 30.61 1.43 0.73
CA ALA A 11 29.88 0.45 -0.08
C ALA A 11 28.37 0.59 0.10
N VAL A 12 27.76 1.26 -0.88
CA VAL A 12 26.58 0.84 -1.67
C VAL A 12 25.33 0.43 -0.88
N VAL A 13 24.22 1.12 -1.21
CA VAL A 13 22.84 0.64 -1.02
C VAL A 13 22.73 -0.76 -1.62
N SER A 14 23.03 -1.77 -0.83
CA SER A 14 22.76 -3.16 -1.16
C SER A 14 21.54 -3.54 -0.37
N SER A 15 20.46 -3.84 -1.07
CA SER A 15 19.26 -4.46 -0.55
C SER A 15 19.66 -5.73 0.19
N MET A 16 19.92 -5.63 1.50
CA MET A 16 20.18 -6.79 2.34
C MET A 16 18.86 -7.54 2.52
N PHE A 17 18.72 -8.65 1.82
CA PHE A 17 17.78 -9.69 2.20
C PHE A 17 18.36 -10.38 3.45
N LEU A 18 17.86 -10.02 4.64
CA LEU A 18 18.21 -10.75 5.86
C LEU A 18 17.19 -11.87 6.06
N THR A 19 17.59 -13.12 5.83
CA THR A 19 16.83 -14.29 6.28
C THR A 19 17.08 -14.46 7.79
N ALA A 20 16.12 -14.04 8.60
CA ALA A 20 16.08 -14.42 10.01
C ALA A 20 14.88 -15.34 10.22
N THR A 21 15.12 -16.57 10.64
CA THR A 21 14.11 -17.48 11.17
C THR A 21 13.88 -17.14 12.65
N PRO A 22 12.72 -16.59 13.04
CA PRO A 22 12.39 -16.45 14.46
C PRO A 22 12.35 -17.84 15.10
N SER A 23 12.86 -17.98 16.32
CA SER A 23 12.80 -19.24 17.06
C SER A 23 11.35 -19.66 17.24
N GLY A 24 10.93 -20.69 16.51
CA GLY A 24 9.56 -21.25 16.56
C GLY A 24 8.73 -21.07 15.28
N ALA A 25 9.21 -20.35 14.27
CA ALA A 25 8.53 -20.28 12.97
C ALA A 25 9.06 -21.39 12.03
N THR A 26 8.25 -22.39 11.74
CA THR A 26 8.51 -23.36 10.67
C THR A 26 8.08 -22.78 9.33
N GLY A 27 8.98 -22.03 8.68
CA GLY A 27 8.77 -21.52 7.31
C GLY A 27 9.52 -20.21 7.04
N SER A 28 10.01 -20.05 5.81
CA SER A 28 10.70 -18.83 5.37
C SER A 28 9.69 -17.72 5.08
N CYS A 29 9.73 -16.63 5.85
CA CYS A 29 8.90 -15.43 5.64
C CYS A 29 9.56 -14.46 4.64
N LEU A 30 8.75 -13.82 3.78
CA LEU A 30 9.15 -12.61 3.08
C LEU A 30 8.85 -11.41 4.00
N TYR A 31 9.86 -10.57 4.23
CA TYR A 31 9.72 -9.32 4.98
C TYR A 31 9.85 -8.14 4.01
N VAL A 32 8.79 -7.34 3.83
CA VAL A 32 8.89 -6.04 3.15
C VAL A 32 9.08 -4.98 4.23
N VAL A 33 10.28 -4.43 4.33
CA VAL A 33 10.62 -3.40 5.33
C VAL A 33 10.36 -2.02 4.76
N PHE A 34 9.41 -1.28 5.34
CA PHE A 34 9.38 0.17 5.23
C PHE A 34 9.78 0.78 6.58
N ASN A 35 10.91 1.48 6.59
CA ASN A 35 11.42 2.27 7.72
C ASN A 35 10.89 3.70 7.51
N THR A 36 10.18 4.35 8.43
CA THR A 36 10.72 4.83 9.70
C THR A 36 9.59 5.15 10.70
N VAL A 37 9.85 4.77 11.96
CA VAL A 37 9.30 5.25 13.25
C VAL A 37 8.56 4.23 14.13
N VAL A 38 7.86 3.20 13.65
CA VAL A 38 7.42 2.09 14.54
C VAL A 38 7.37 0.78 13.77
N GLY A 39 8.17 -0.21 14.19
CA GLY A 39 8.36 -1.48 13.50
C GLY A 39 7.14 -2.39 13.51
N HIS A 40 6.19 -2.17 12.61
CA HIS A 40 5.25 -3.20 12.20
C HIS A 40 5.91 -4.06 11.12
N VAL A 41 6.26 -5.29 11.51
CA VAL A 41 6.69 -6.34 10.59
C VAL A 41 5.49 -7.22 10.32
N THR A 42 4.83 -7.04 9.18
CA THR A 42 3.78 -7.97 8.75
C THR A 42 4.42 -9.10 7.96
N ALA A 43 4.55 -10.26 8.59
CA ALA A 43 4.99 -11.48 7.92
C ALA A 43 3.77 -12.19 7.33
N PHE A 44 3.82 -12.51 6.04
CA PHE A 44 2.82 -13.39 5.43
C PHE A 44 3.20 -14.85 5.73
N PRO A 45 2.29 -15.67 6.29
CA PRO A 45 2.41 -17.11 6.15
C PRO A 45 2.16 -17.44 4.68
N VAL A 46 3.22 -17.69 3.91
CA VAL A 46 3.11 -18.37 2.63
C VAL A 46 2.96 -19.86 2.97
N PRO A 47 1.81 -20.53 2.73
CA PRO A 47 1.55 -21.89 3.23
C PRO A 47 2.50 -22.99 2.72
N SER A 48 3.51 -22.69 1.90
CA SER A 48 4.47 -23.69 1.41
C SER A 48 5.76 -23.10 0.81
N GLY A 49 6.05 -21.80 1.00
CA GLY A 49 7.25 -21.17 0.44
C GLY A 49 7.25 -20.95 -1.08
N ALA A 50 6.13 -21.15 -1.77
CA ALA A 50 5.96 -20.77 -3.19
C ALA A 50 5.02 -19.55 -3.32
N PRO A 51 5.32 -18.58 -4.20
CA PRO A 51 4.39 -17.50 -4.52
C PRO A 51 3.05 -18.09 -5.00
N GLY A 52 1.97 -17.77 -4.30
CA GLY A 52 0.60 -18.05 -4.72
C GLY A 52 -0.05 -16.82 -5.34
N THR A 53 -1.03 -17.01 -6.21
CA THR A 53 -1.90 -15.93 -6.70
C THR A 53 -3.35 -16.25 -6.33
N PHE A 54 -4.12 -15.20 -6.07
CA PHE A 54 -5.57 -15.28 -5.88
C PHE A 54 -6.21 -14.13 -6.65
N PRO A 55 -7.44 -14.29 -7.16
CA PRO A 55 -8.08 -13.27 -7.97
C PRO A 55 -8.52 -12.06 -7.13
N VAL A 56 -8.28 -10.87 -7.67
CA VAL A 56 -8.86 -9.59 -7.22
C VAL A 56 -9.82 -9.10 -8.32
N GLY A 57 -9.73 -7.85 -8.78
CA GLY A 57 -10.41 -7.40 -10.01
C GLY A 57 -9.47 -7.34 -11.23
N ALA A 58 -9.99 -6.77 -12.31
CA ALA A 58 -9.28 -6.61 -13.58
C ALA A 58 -8.26 -5.47 -13.54
N SER A 59 -7.07 -5.75 -14.07
CA SER A 59 -5.95 -4.81 -14.16
C SER A 59 -5.58 -4.17 -12.81
N PRO A 60 -5.15 -4.97 -11.80
CA PRO A 60 -4.73 -4.41 -10.53
C PRO A 60 -3.45 -3.57 -10.69
N LEU A 61 -3.40 -2.37 -10.07
CA LEU A 61 -2.26 -1.45 -10.22
C LEU A 61 -1.50 -1.15 -8.93
N ALA A 62 -2.20 -0.95 -7.82
CA ALA A 62 -1.57 -0.65 -6.55
C ALA A 62 -2.29 -1.34 -5.39
N MET A 63 -1.60 -1.44 -4.26
CA MET A 63 -2.20 -1.88 -3.00
C MET A 63 -1.70 -1.05 -1.82
N ALA A 64 -2.53 -0.95 -0.78
CA ALA A 64 -2.17 -0.39 0.51
C ALA A 64 -2.67 -1.28 1.65
N PHE A 65 -1.92 -1.36 2.75
CA PHE A 65 -2.32 -2.11 3.94
C PHE A 65 -2.98 -1.20 4.96
N SER A 66 -3.90 -1.75 5.75
CA SER A 66 -4.32 -1.14 7.01
C SER A 66 -3.12 -1.04 7.98
N PRO A 67 -3.12 -0.08 8.92
CA PRO A 67 -2.00 0.11 9.84
C PRO A 67 -1.68 -1.10 10.73
N ASP A 68 -2.69 -1.92 11.03
CA ASP A 68 -2.55 -3.18 11.77
C ASP A 68 -2.08 -4.36 10.89
N GLY A 69 -1.95 -4.15 9.57
CA GLY A 69 -1.51 -5.15 8.60
C GLY A 69 -2.51 -6.27 8.29
N THR A 70 -3.74 -6.20 8.81
CA THR A 70 -4.72 -7.29 8.68
C THR A 70 -5.50 -7.25 7.36
N THR A 71 -5.63 -6.06 6.78
CA THR A 71 -6.45 -5.79 5.59
C THR A 71 -5.61 -5.14 4.49
N GLY A 72 -5.77 -5.62 3.26
CA GLY A 72 -5.22 -5.01 2.05
C GLY A 72 -6.31 -4.38 1.19
N TYR A 73 -6.01 -3.26 0.55
CA TYR A 73 -6.90 -2.60 -0.41
C TYR A 73 -6.19 -2.55 -1.75
N VAL A 74 -6.80 -3.10 -2.81
CA VAL A 74 -6.20 -3.22 -4.15
C VAL A 74 -7.04 -2.47 -5.17
N THR A 75 -6.42 -1.58 -5.94
CA THR A 75 -7.11 -0.83 -7.01
C THR A 75 -7.22 -1.68 -8.27
N ASN A 76 -8.43 -1.79 -8.82
CA ASN A 76 -8.73 -2.55 -10.04
C ASN A 76 -9.07 -1.56 -11.17
N PHE A 77 -8.08 -1.19 -11.97
CA PHE A 77 -8.17 -0.07 -12.91
C PHE A 77 -9.32 -0.21 -13.90
N ALA A 78 -9.45 -1.39 -14.51
CA ALA A 78 -10.43 -1.61 -15.57
C ALA A 78 -11.86 -1.76 -15.04
N ASP A 79 -12.03 -2.10 -13.77
CA ASP A 79 -13.33 -2.34 -13.16
C ASP A 79 -13.92 -1.08 -12.48
N GLY A 80 -13.09 -0.07 -12.19
CA GLY A 80 -13.53 1.06 -11.37
C GLY A 80 -13.83 0.65 -9.91
N THR A 81 -13.08 -0.33 -9.39
CA THR A 81 -13.30 -0.88 -8.05
C THR A 81 -12.02 -0.95 -7.21
N VAL A 82 -12.21 -1.10 -5.90
CA VAL A 82 -11.20 -1.52 -4.94
C VAL A 82 -11.59 -2.84 -4.31
N SER A 83 -10.70 -3.84 -4.35
CA SER A 83 -10.87 -5.08 -3.60
C SER A 83 -10.31 -4.91 -2.18
N VAL A 84 -11.11 -5.28 -1.18
CA VAL A 84 -10.70 -5.40 0.22
C VAL A 84 -10.34 -6.84 0.48
N VAL A 85 -9.13 -7.09 1.00
CA VAL A 85 -8.53 -8.42 1.10
C VAL A 85 -8.13 -8.70 2.54
N SER A 86 -8.48 -9.88 3.04
CA SER A 86 -7.90 -10.43 4.26
C SER A 86 -6.48 -10.88 4.00
N ILE A 87 -5.51 -10.29 4.69
CA ILE A 87 -4.10 -10.64 4.52
C ILE A 87 -3.79 -12.03 5.07
N ALA A 88 -4.48 -12.43 6.15
CA ALA A 88 -4.26 -13.73 6.78
C ALA A 88 -4.79 -14.90 5.94
N THR A 89 -5.92 -14.71 5.24
CA THR A 89 -6.61 -15.80 4.53
C THR A 89 -6.52 -15.70 3.01
N ALA A 90 -6.01 -14.58 2.46
CA ALA A 90 -5.99 -14.30 1.03
C ALA A 90 -7.38 -14.36 0.38
N GLU A 91 -8.39 -13.85 1.09
CA GLU A 91 -9.79 -13.83 0.66
C GLU A 91 -10.27 -12.40 0.40
N ILE A 92 -11.20 -12.24 -0.55
CA ILE A 92 -11.88 -10.98 -0.80
C ILE A 92 -12.97 -10.79 0.26
N LEU A 93 -12.81 -9.75 1.08
CA LEU A 93 -13.77 -9.35 2.11
C LEU A 93 -14.88 -8.47 1.53
N ALA A 94 -14.55 -7.62 0.57
CA ALA A 94 -15.47 -6.72 -0.10
C ALA A 94 -14.92 -6.25 -1.46
N THR A 95 -15.81 -5.79 -2.33
CA THR A 95 -15.45 -5.05 -3.54
C THR A 95 -16.22 -3.73 -3.51
N ILE A 96 -15.48 -2.62 -3.56
CA ILE A 96 -16.00 -1.27 -3.39
C ILE A 96 -15.95 -0.57 -4.74
N THR A 97 -17.09 -0.14 -5.27
CA THR A 97 -17.14 0.72 -6.45
C THR A 97 -16.62 2.13 -6.10
N VAL A 98 -15.67 2.62 -6.88
CA VAL A 98 -15.08 3.96 -6.76
C VAL A 98 -15.30 4.72 -8.09
N GLY A 99 -14.41 5.63 -8.47
CA GLY A 99 -14.41 6.23 -9.82
C GLY A 99 -13.69 5.36 -10.85
N ASN A 100 -13.68 5.83 -12.10
CA ASN A 100 -13.03 5.13 -13.20
C ASN A 100 -11.50 5.24 -13.14
N GLY A 101 -10.85 4.13 -13.49
CA GLY A 101 -9.40 4.03 -13.54
C GLY A 101 -8.73 4.31 -12.19
N PRO A 102 -9.10 3.63 -11.09
CA PRO A 102 -8.40 3.79 -9.82
C PRO A 102 -6.93 3.34 -9.98
N VAL A 103 -6.00 4.20 -9.57
CA VAL A 103 -4.54 3.93 -9.67
C VAL A 103 -3.91 3.97 -8.29
N GLY A 104 -3.69 5.16 -7.74
CA GLY A 104 -3.06 5.33 -6.43
C GLY A 104 -4.03 5.11 -5.29
N ILE A 105 -3.52 4.55 -4.20
CA ILE A 105 -4.29 4.25 -3.01
C ILE A 105 -3.43 4.45 -1.76
N VAL A 106 -4.03 5.00 -0.71
CA VAL A 106 -3.38 5.14 0.60
C VAL A 106 -4.40 4.96 1.73
N VAL A 107 -3.98 4.30 2.81
CA VAL A 107 -4.77 4.20 4.05
C VAL A 107 -4.25 5.24 5.05
N LEU A 108 -5.15 5.94 5.74
CA LEU A 108 -4.75 6.85 6.81
C LEU A 108 -4.03 6.10 7.94
N PRO A 109 -3.08 6.75 8.67
CA PRO A 109 -2.38 6.12 9.80
C PRO A 109 -3.29 5.63 10.93
N ASN A 110 -4.47 6.23 11.09
CA ASN A 110 -5.48 5.81 12.06
C ASN A 110 -6.37 4.65 11.55
N GLY A 111 -6.21 4.25 10.29
CA GLY A 111 -6.93 3.15 9.66
C GLY A 111 -8.41 3.41 9.38
N THR A 112 -8.93 4.63 9.57
CA THR A 112 -10.37 4.91 9.45
C THR A 112 -10.84 5.25 8.04
N ARG A 113 -9.91 5.63 7.17
CA ARG A 113 -10.21 6.04 5.79
C ARG A 113 -9.16 5.51 4.80
N VAL A 114 -9.62 5.23 3.59
CA VAL A 114 -8.77 4.96 2.41
C VAL A 114 -9.06 6.00 1.34
N TYR A 115 -8.02 6.53 0.74
CA TYR A 115 -8.11 7.51 -0.35
C TYR A 115 -7.62 6.89 -1.64
N VAL A 116 -8.41 7.02 -2.70
CA VAL A 116 -8.19 6.36 -4.00
C VAL A 116 -8.23 7.38 -5.11
N ALA A 117 -7.13 7.54 -5.85
CA ALA A 117 -7.07 8.41 -7.02
C ALA A 117 -7.70 7.71 -8.22
N ASN A 118 -8.78 8.28 -8.74
CA ASN A 118 -9.48 7.81 -9.94
C ASN A 118 -8.93 8.58 -11.14
N ASN A 119 -7.95 7.98 -11.80
CA ASN A 119 -7.14 8.63 -12.83
C ASN A 119 -7.97 9.12 -14.01
N VAL A 120 -8.92 8.30 -14.47
CA VAL A 120 -9.75 8.63 -15.65
C VAL A 120 -10.74 9.75 -15.32
N ASP A 121 -11.28 9.75 -14.11
CA ASP A 121 -12.31 10.72 -13.71
C ASP A 121 -11.75 12.06 -13.20
N GLY A 122 -10.46 12.14 -12.85
CA GLY A 122 -9.92 13.35 -12.21
C GLY A 122 -10.46 13.57 -10.79
N THR A 123 -10.75 12.47 -10.07
CA THR A 123 -11.34 12.52 -8.73
C THR A 123 -10.55 11.70 -7.71
N LEU A 124 -10.80 11.95 -6.43
CA LEU A 124 -10.31 11.18 -5.29
C LEU A 124 -11.50 10.61 -4.52
N SER A 125 -11.66 9.29 -4.48
CA SER A 125 -12.66 8.62 -3.64
C SER A 125 -12.15 8.45 -2.21
N VAL A 126 -13.02 8.70 -1.24
CA VAL A 126 -12.77 8.50 0.19
C VAL A 126 -13.65 7.37 0.69
N ILE A 127 -13.04 6.30 1.18
CA ILE A 127 -13.71 5.10 1.67
C ILE A 127 -13.66 5.08 3.19
N ASP A 128 -14.78 4.80 3.84
CA ASP A 128 -14.85 4.45 5.26
C ASP A 128 -14.53 2.96 5.43
N THR A 129 -13.52 2.65 6.23
CA THR A 129 -13.00 1.28 6.40
C THR A 129 -13.87 0.42 7.31
N SER A 130 -14.71 1.04 8.15
CA SER A 130 -15.63 0.33 9.05
C SER A 130 -16.85 -0.19 8.29
N THR A 131 -17.28 0.53 7.26
CA THR A 131 -18.44 0.16 6.44
C THR A 131 -18.06 -0.35 5.06
N ASN A 132 -16.81 -0.18 4.62
CA ASN A 132 -16.34 -0.46 3.27
C ASN A 132 -17.18 0.25 2.20
N THR A 133 -17.50 1.52 2.43
CA THR A 133 -18.30 2.33 1.50
C THR A 133 -17.60 3.64 1.18
N VAL A 134 -17.77 4.13 -0.05
CA VAL A 134 -17.36 5.49 -0.42
C VAL A 134 -18.24 6.50 0.33
N VAL A 135 -17.61 7.37 1.11
CA VAL A 135 -18.28 8.44 1.88
C VAL A 135 -18.09 9.83 1.26
N ALA A 136 -17.11 9.99 0.37
CA ALA A 136 -16.95 11.21 -0.41
C ALA A 136 -16.23 10.93 -1.73
N THR A 137 -16.51 11.78 -2.73
CA THR A 137 -15.75 11.86 -3.98
C THR A 137 -15.35 13.31 -4.18
N ILE A 138 -14.05 13.58 -4.21
CA ILE A 138 -13.48 14.92 -4.21
C ILE A 138 -12.90 15.19 -5.61
N PRO A 139 -13.35 16.23 -6.33
CA PRO A 139 -12.69 16.66 -7.56
C PRO A 139 -11.24 17.08 -7.27
N VAL A 140 -10.32 16.61 -8.09
CA VAL A 140 -8.89 17.01 -8.05
C VAL A 140 -8.48 17.48 -9.45
N GLY A 141 -7.19 17.44 -9.79
CA GLY A 141 -6.72 17.74 -11.14
C GLY A 141 -6.82 16.54 -12.09
N SER A 142 -6.40 16.73 -13.33
CA SER A 142 -6.42 15.73 -14.39
C SER A 142 -5.42 14.60 -14.14
N SER A 143 -5.88 13.37 -14.39
CA SER A 143 -5.08 12.14 -14.28
C SER A 143 -4.34 12.01 -12.94
N PRO A 144 -5.06 12.04 -11.79
CA PRO A 144 -4.44 11.81 -10.50
C PRO A 144 -3.84 10.39 -10.46
N ALA A 145 -2.62 10.27 -9.94
CA ALA A 145 -1.91 9.00 -9.91
C ALA A 145 -1.36 8.69 -8.52
N GLY A 146 -0.27 9.36 -8.12
CA GLY A 146 0.32 9.15 -6.79
C GLY A 146 -0.54 9.78 -5.70
N VAL A 147 -0.77 9.04 -4.61
CA VAL A 147 -1.47 9.52 -3.41
C VAL A 147 -0.63 9.16 -2.19
N VAL A 148 -0.38 10.14 -1.32
CA VAL A 148 0.33 9.93 -0.04
C VAL A 148 -0.35 10.69 1.09
N VAL A 149 -0.20 10.20 2.31
CA VAL A 149 -0.72 10.83 3.53
C VAL A 149 0.43 11.37 4.38
N SER A 150 0.22 12.51 5.06
CA SER A 150 1.17 13.02 6.04
C SER A 150 1.30 12.06 7.23
N PRO A 151 2.46 12.00 7.93
CA PRO A 151 2.66 11.09 9.05
C PRO A 151 1.65 11.26 10.19
N ASN A 152 1.18 12.49 10.42
CA ASN A 152 0.16 12.80 11.42
C ASN A 152 -1.28 12.53 10.93
N GLY A 153 -1.45 12.02 9.72
CA GLY A 153 -2.74 11.74 9.11
C GLY A 153 -3.49 12.96 8.57
N ALA A 154 -3.14 14.18 8.98
CA ALA A 154 -3.95 15.39 8.78
C ALA A 154 -4.15 15.84 7.33
N ARG A 155 -3.29 15.38 6.40
CA ARG A 155 -3.36 15.77 4.99
C ARG A 155 -3.07 14.61 4.05
N VAL A 156 -3.81 14.58 2.94
CA VAL A 156 -3.55 13.73 1.78
C VAL A 156 -3.08 14.61 0.61
N TYR A 157 -2.05 14.15 -0.09
CA TYR A 157 -1.46 14.81 -1.24
C TYR A 157 -1.65 13.94 -2.48
N VAL A 158 -2.15 14.54 -3.56
CA VAL A 158 -2.45 13.84 -4.81
C VAL A 158 -1.68 14.49 -5.95
N ALA A 159 -0.84 13.71 -6.63
CA ALA A 159 -0.13 14.16 -7.83
C ALA A 159 -1.05 14.07 -9.05
N ASN A 160 -1.39 15.23 -9.63
CA ASN A 160 -2.20 15.34 -10.84
C ASN A 160 -1.26 15.32 -12.04
N ASN A 161 -1.10 14.14 -12.66
CA ASN A 161 0.00 13.90 -13.60
C ASN A 161 -0.06 14.80 -14.84
N VAL A 162 -1.24 14.98 -15.43
CA VAL A 162 -1.41 15.74 -16.66
C VAL A 162 -1.41 17.24 -16.39
N ASP A 163 -1.96 17.67 -15.26
CA ASP A 163 -2.00 19.10 -14.90
C ASP A 163 -0.64 19.63 -14.42
N GLY A 164 0.28 18.76 -14.00
CA GLY A 164 1.54 19.16 -13.38
C GLY A 164 1.34 19.85 -12.03
N THR A 165 0.25 19.52 -11.32
CA THR A 165 -0.13 20.13 -10.03
C THR A 165 -0.22 19.09 -8.91
N LEU A 166 -0.28 19.57 -7.67
CA LEU A 166 -0.52 18.76 -6.48
C LEU A 166 -1.80 19.24 -5.80
N SER A 167 -2.76 18.33 -5.59
CA SER A 167 -3.93 18.61 -4.75
C SER A 167 -3.61 18.29 -3.29
N VAL A 168 -4.10 19.12 -2.37
CA VAL A 168 -3.96 18.92 -0.91
C VAL A 168 -5.34 18.84 -0.30
N ILE A 169 -5.61 17.76 0.43
CA ILE A 169 -6.90 17.46 1.05
C ILE A 169 -6.69 17.36 2.56
N ASP A 170 -7.47 18.09 3.34
CA ASP A 170 -7.52 17.92 4.80
C ASP A 170 -8.42 16.73 5.16
N THR A 171 -8.03 15.97 6.18
CA THR A 171 -8.61 14.66 6.52
C THR A 171 -9.42 14.64 7.80
#